data_AF-A0A7M2WUQ4-F1
#
_entry.id   AF-A0A7M2WUQ4-F1
#
_cell.length_a   1.000
_cell.length_b   1.000
_cell.length_c   1.000
_cell.angle_alpha   90.00
_cell.angle_beta   90.00
_cell.angle_gamma   90.00
#
_symmetry.space_group_name_H-M   'P 1'
#
loop_
_entity.id
_entity.type
_entity.pdbx_description
1 polymer ?
#
loop_
_entity_poly.entity_id
_entity_poly.type
_entity_poly.pdbx_seq_one_letter_code
_entity_poly.pdbx_strand_id
1 'polypeptide(L)' 'MRDAQETLDAYYFEMRWRTLSLAADLDRIERAEGGPAKLSADPRVAKLREAFDVLLKGKGNRAEQVQMIFSDKTPGPK' A
#
# COMPACT_ATOMS: atom_id res chain seq x y z
N MET A 1 22.52 -17.00 2.62
CA MET A 1 21.56 -16.03 2.07
C MET A 1 20.76 -16.76 1.02
N ARG A 2 19.43 -16.56 0.99
CA ARG A 2 18.63 -17.03 -0.14
C ARG A 2 19.02 -16.24 -1.38
N ASP A 3 19.07 -16.88 -2.54
CA ASP A 3 19.22 -16.15 -3.80
C ASP A 3 17.92 -15.42 -4.19
N ALA A 4 17.93 -14.75 -5.34
CA ALA A 4 16.77 -13.98 -5.80
C ALA A 4 15.55 -14.86 -6.09
N GLN A 5 15.75 -16.06 -6.65
CA GLN A 5 14.68 -16.99 -7.00
C GLN A 5 14.09 -17.62 -5.74
N GLU A 6 14.94 -18.12 -4.85
CA GLU A 6 14.53 -18.68 -3.55
C GLU A 6 13.78 -17.65 -2.69
N THR A 7 14.20 -16.38 -2.74
CA THR A 7 13.50 -15.29 -2.05
C THR A 7 12.14 -15.03 -2.69
N LEU A 8 12.06 -14.97 -4.02
CA LEU A 8 10.79 -14.79 -4.72
C LEU A 8 9.81 -15.91 -4.36
N ASP A 9 10.23 -17.16 -4.48
CA ASP A 9 9.37 -18.32 -4.23
C ASP A 9 8.89 -18.38 -2.78
N ALA A 10 9.75 -18.01 -1.83
CA ALA A 10 9.40 -17.98 -0.41
C ALA A 10 8.30 -16.96 -0.07
N TYR A 11 8.19 -15.85 -0.82
CA TYR A 11 7.29 -14.74 -0.47
C TYR A 11 6.18 -14.47 -1.51
N TYR A 12 6.25 -15.06 -2.70
CA TYR A 12 5.34 -14.74 -3.81
C TYR A 12 3.86 -14.93 -3.45
N PHE A 13 3.50 -16.04 -2.81
CA PHE A 13 2.11 -16.30 -2.44
C PHE A 13 1.56 -15.28 -1.44
N GLU A 14 2.38 -14.85 -0.49
CA GLU A 14 2.04 -13.81 0.48
C GLU A 14 1.87 -12.44 -0.20
N MET A 15 2.79 -12.07 -1.12
CA MET A 15 2.67 -10.84 -1.91
C MET A 15 1.40 -10.84 -2.78
N ARG A 16 1.10 -11.97 -3.40
CA ARG A 16 -0.12 -12.17 -4.20
C ARG A 16 -1.37 -11.99 -3.34
N TRP A 17 -1.41 -12.63 -2.18
CA TRP A 17 -2.54 -12.51 -1.27
C TRP A 17 -2.75 -11.06 -0.80
N ARG A 18 -1.70 -10.35 -0.41
CA ARG A 18 -1.78 -8.93 0.00
C ARG A 18 -2.36 -8.06 -1.11
N THR A 19 -1.94 -8.30 -2.35
CA THR A 19 -2.45 -7.57 -3.53
C THR A 19 -3.93 -7.84 -3.74
N LEU A 20 -4.37 -9.10 -3.66
CA LEU A 20 -5.78 -9.48 -3.79
C LEU A 20 -6.64 -8.94 -2.65
N SER A 21 -6.14 -9.00 -1.41
CA SER A 21 -6.86 -8.50 -0.24
C SER A 21 -7.14 -7.01 -0.37
N LEU A 22 -6.12 -6.22 -0.74
CA LEU A 22 -6.26 -4.79 -0.89
C LEU A 22 -7.19 -4.41 -2.05
N ALA A 23 -7.12 -5.13 -3.19
CA ALA A 23 -8.07 -4.94 -4.28
C ALA A 23 -9.52 -5.20 -3.82
N ALA A 24 -9.77 -6.30 -3.12
CA ALA A 24 -11.09 -6.63 -2.60
C ALA A 24 -11.61 -5.60 -1.59
N ASP A 25 -10.74 -5.00 -0.77
CA ASP A 25 -11.13 -3.93 0.16
C ASP A 25 -11.53 -2.65 -0.57
N LEU A 26 -10.79 -2.28 -1.63
CA LEU A 26 -11.15 -1.14 -2.47
C LEU A 26 -12.49 -1.37 -3.18
N ASP A 27 -12.72 -2.57 -3.73
CA ASP A 27 -14.00 -2.95 -4.35
C ASP A 27 -15.18 -2.86 -3.36
N ARG A 28 -14.98 -3.28 -2.11
CA ARG A 28 -16.01 -3.18 -1.06
C ARG A 28 -16.36 -1.72 -0.77
N ILE A 29 -15.36 -0.84 -0.71
CA ILE A 29 -15.59 0.60 -0.52
C ILE A 29 -16.33 1.17 -1.73
N GLU A 30 -15.92 0.81 -2.95
CA GLU A 30 -16.55 1.31 -4.17
C GLU A 30 -18.04 0.94 -4.25
N ARG A 31 -18.40 -0.27 -3.81
CA ARG A 31 -19.79 -0.76 -3.82
C ARG A 31 -20.65 -0.23 -2.68
N ALA A 32 -20.06 0.38 -1.67
CA ALA A 32 -20.81 0.99 -0.56
C ALA A 32 -21.51 2.28 -1.01
N GLU A 33 -22.54 2.69 -0.29
CA GLU A 33 -23.21 3.97 -0.53
C GLU A 33 -22.20 5.13 -0.39
N GLY A 34 -22.13 6.00 -1.42
CA GLY A 34 -21.14 7.08 -1.49
C GLY A 34 -19.70 6.63 -1.76
N GLY A 35 -19.47 5.34 -2.06
CA GLY A 35 -18.16 4.73 -2.28
C GLY A 35 -17.25 5.48 -3.27
N PRO A 36 -17.70 5.77 -4.51
CA PRO A 36 -16.87 6.47 -5.50
C PRO A 36 -16.41 7.87 -5.04
N ALA A 37 -17.29 8.61 -4.36
CA ALA A 37 -16.94 9.92 -3.78
C ALA A 37 -15.94 9.75 -2.63
N LYS A 38 -16.08 8.70 -1.81
CA LYS A 38 -15.16 8.42 -0.71
C LYS A 38 -13.77 8.02 -1.22
N LEU A 39 -13.69 7.17 -2.25
CA LEU A 39 -12.42 6.74 -2.85
C LEU A 39 -11.66 7.88 -3.54
N SER A 40 -12.36 8.88 -4.06
CA SER A 40 -11.74 10.04 -4.71
C SER A 40 -11.31 11.12 -3.73
N ALA A 41 -12.07 11.36 -2.66
CA ALA A 41 -11.83 12.48 -1.74
C ALA A 41 -11.04 12.12 -0.47
N ASP A 42 -10.98 10.84 -0.05
CA ASP A 42 -10.36 10.50 1.23
C ASP A 42 -8.82 10.50 1.15
N PRO A 43 -8.12 11.31 1.98
CA PRO A 43 -6.66 11.42 1.93
C PRO A 43 -5.95 10.12 2.29
N ARG A 44 -6.60 9.21 3.02
CA ARG A 44 -6.01 7.89 3.32
C ARG A 44 -5.94 7.02 2.07
N VAL A 45 -6.93 7.13 1.19
CA VAL A 45 -6.94 6.43 -0.10
C VAL A 45 -5.91 7.04 -1.05
N ALA A 46 -5.71 8.37 -1.00
CA ALA A 46 -4.63 9.02 -1.73
C ALA A 46 -3.24 8.49 -1.29
N LYS A 47 -2.98 8.35 0.01
CA LYS A 47 -1.75 7.75 0.54
C LYS A 47 -1.54 6.30 0.09
N LEU A 48 -2.61 5.49 0.03
CA LEU A 48 -2.52 4.13 -0.50
C LEU A 48 -2.06 4.11 -1.97
N ARG A 49 -2.57 5.03 -2.81
CA ARG A 49 -2.14 5.16 -4.21
C ARG A 49 -0.68 5.59 -4.32
N GLU A 50 -0.24 6.54 -3.49
CA GLU A 50 1.16 6.95 -3.41
C GLU A 50 2.09 5.78 -3.01
N ALA A 51 1.66 4.97 -2.03
CA ALA A 51 2.40 3.77 -1.63
C ALA A 51 2.53 2.77 -2.78
N PHE A 52 1.48 2.56 -3.58
CA PHE A 52 1.57 1.71 -4.78
C PHE A 52 2.56 2.27 -5.82
N ASP A 53 2.59 3.58 -6.02
CA ASP A 53 3.56 4.21 -6.90
C ASP A 53 5.00 3.94 -6.46
N VAL A 54 5.28 3.94 -5.16
CA VAL A 54 6.59 3.53 -4.60
C VAL A 54 6.91 2.07 -4.92
N LEU A 55 5.93 1.17 -4.82
CA LEU A 55 6.16 -0.25 -5.15
C LEU A 55 6.48 -0.44 -6.64
N LEU A 56 5.81 0.30 -7.52
CA LEU A 56 5.98 0.21 -8.98
C LEU A 56 7.25 0.89 -9.48
N LYS A 57 7.56 2.09 -8.97
CA LYS A 57 8.61 2.97 -9.52
C LYS A 57 9.86 3.07 -8.63
N GLY A 58 9.71 2.85 -7.33
CA GLY A 58 10.79 3.00 -6.36
C GLY A 58 11.91 1.98 -6.59
N LYS A 59 13.14 2.32 -6.20
CA LYS A 59 14.31 1.42 -6.21
C LYS A 59 14.98 1.47 -4.84
N GLY A 60 15.27 0.31 -4.27
CA GLY A 60 15.81 0.20 -2.89
C GLY A 60 14.79 0.65 -1.83
N ASN A 61 14.96 0.21 -0.58
CA ASN A 61 14.25 0.70 0.63
C ASN A 61 12.73 0.97 0.48
N ARG A 62 12.01 0.15 -0.29
CA ARG A 62 10.57 0.38 -0.57
C ARG A 62 9.73 0.40 0.72
N ALA A 63 10.07 -0.47 1.67
CA ALA A 63 9.39 -0.53 2.96
C ALA A 63 9.50 0.78 3.75
N GLU A 64 10.70 1.36 3.83
CA GLU A 64 10.95 2.65 4.49
C GLU A 64 10.19 3.78 3.79
N GLN A 65 10.27 3.83 2.46
CA GLN A 65 9.55 4.86 1.69
C GLN A 65 8.04 4.77 1.90
N VAL A 66 7.47 3.57 1.86
CA VAL A 66 6.05 3.35 2.14
C VAL A 66 5.70 3.74 3.57
N GLN A 67 6.54 3.39 4.55
CA GLN A 67 6.34 3.78 5.94
C GLN A 67 6.25 5.30 6.09
N MET A 68 7.14 6.05 5.43
CA MET A 68 7.19 7.51 5.52
C MET A 68 5.96 8.22 4.96
N ILE A 69 5.22 7.59 4.04
CA ILE A 69 3.93 8.09 3.52
C ILE A 69 2.85 8.01 4.63
N PHE A 70 2.88 6.94 5.41
CA PHE A 70 1.90 6.71 6.48
C PHE A 70 2.27 7.35 7.81
N SER A 71 3.55 7.70 8.02
CA SER A 71 4.00 8.39 9.23
C SER A 71 3.29 9.73 9.45
N ASP A 72 2.88 9.96 10.69
CA ASP A 72 2.46 11.29 11.16
C ASP A 72 3.71 12.15 11.38
N LYS A 73 3.71 13.34 10.78
CA LYS A 73 4.82 14.32 10.91
C LYS A 73 4.47 15.46 11.85
N THR A 74 3.31 15.39 12.50
CA THR A 74 2.90 16.36 13.51
C THR A 74 3.93 16.33 14.65
N PRO A 75 4.58 17.47 14.96
CA PRO A 75 5.47 17.55 16.11
C PRO A 75 4.71 17.15 17.37
N GLY A 76 5.33 16.33 18.21
CA GLY A 76 4.77 15.97 19.52
C GLY A 76 4.46 17.23 20.34
N PRO A 77 3.55 17.13 21.32
CA PRO A 77 3.26 18.25 22.21
C PRO A 77 4.57 18.77 22.83
N LYS A 78 4.75 20.09 22.81
CA LYS A 78 5.85 20.77 23.50
C LYS A 78 5.62 20.76 25.01
#